data_AF-A0A2H0LX29-F1
#
_entry.id   AF-A0A2H0LX29-F1
#
_cell.length_a   1.000
_cell.length_b   1.000
_cell.length_c   1.000
_cell.angle_alpha   90.00
_cell.angle_beta   90.00
_cell.angle_gamma   90.00
#
_symmetry.space_group_name_H-M   'P 1'
#
loop_
_entity.id
_entity.type
_entity.pdbx_description
1 polymer ?
#
loop_
_entity_poly.entity_id
_entity_poly.type
_entity_poly.pdbx_seq_one_letter_code
_entity_poly.pdbx_strand_id
1 'polypeptide(L)' 'MTPLEILNVALKREEEAYDFYEEMIKKHNSSAIEDILTKLKDSEYKHRKIIEDKISEIRSQ' A
#
# COMPACT_ATOMS: atom_id res chain seq x y z
N MET A 1 -6.95 20.26 -5.99
CA MET A 1 -6.09 19.07 -5.95
C MET A 1 -5.80 18.66 -7.39
N THR A 2 -4.53 18.58 -7.78
CA THR A 2 -4.08 18.08 -9.08
C THR A 2 -4.11 16.54 -9.10
N PRO A 3 -4.10 15.89 -10.28
CA PRO A 3 -3.99 14.44 -10.37
C PRO A 3 -2.77 13.88 -9.63
N LEU A 4 -1.62 14.58 -9.71
CA LEU A 4 -0.39 14.21 -9.02
C LEU A 4 -0.54 14.30 -7.49
N GLU A 5 -1.19 15.34 -6.97
CA GLU A 5 -1.47 15.48 -5.54
C GLU A 5 -2.37 14.35 -5.03
N ILE A 6 -3.40 13.96 -5.80
CA ILE A 6 -4.29 12.85 -5.44
C ILE A 6 -3.51 11.53 -5.39
N LEU A 7 -2.67 11.27 -6.39
CA LEU A 7 -1.86 10.06 -6.44
C LEU A 7 -0.83 10.00 -5.32
N ASN A 8 -0.20 11.13 -4.94
CA ASN A 8 0.71 11.16 -3.79
C ASN A 8 -0.02 10.88 -2.47
N VAL A 9 -1.24 11.40 -2.30
CA VAL A 9 -2.07 11.09 -1.12
C VAL A 9 -2.45 9.61 -1.11
N ALA A 10 -2.83 9.04 -2.26
CA ALA A 10 -3.12 7.62 -2.37
C ALA A 10 -1.89 6.76 -2.04
N LEU A 11 -0.72 7.10 -2.59
CA LEU A 11 0.55 6.41 -2.34
C LEU A 11 0.86 6.32 -0.84
N LYS A 12 0.76 7.47 -0.14
CA LYS A 12 0.99 7.54 1.31
C LYS A 12 0.02 6.64 2.09
N ARG A 13 -1.23 6.54 1.66
CA ARG A 13 -2.22 5.67 2.30
C ARG A 13 -1.90 4.18 2.11
N GLU A 14 -1.43 3.79 0.93
CA GLU A 14 -0.99 2.41 0.69
C GLU A 14 0.22 2.04 1.56
N GLU A 15 1.17 2.97 1.74
CA GLU A 15 2.32 2.79 2.64
C GLU A 15 1.88 2.64 4.11
N GLU A 16 1.01 3.52 4.58
CA GLU A 16 0.47 3.45 5.95
C GLU A 16 -0.33 2.16 6.19
N ALA A 17 -1.11 1.70 5.21
CA ALA A 17 -1.86 0.45 5.30
C ALA A 17 -0.94 -0.78 5.29
N TYR A 18 0.09 -0.79 4.43
CA TYR A 18 1.11 -1.83 4.40
C TYR A 18 1.78 -1.98 5.77
N ASP A 19 2.28 -0.87 6.32
CA ASP A 19 2.97 -0.85 7.62
C ASP A 19 2.04 -1.30 8.75
N PHE A 20 0.77 -0.87 8.71
CA PHE A 20 -0.24 -1.30 9.66
C PHE A 20 -0.43 -2.82 9.66
N TYR A 21 -0.60 -3.44 8.49
CA TYR A 21 -0.76 -4.89 8.39
C TYR A 21 0.52 -5.64 8.79
N GLU A 22 1.70 -5.11 8.45
CA GLU A 22 2.97 -5.68 8.89
C GLU A 22 3.11 -5.66 10.42
N GLU A 23 2.74 -4.56 11.07
CA GLU A 23 2.71 -4.50 12.53
C GLU A 23 1.69 -5.45 13.15
N MET A 24 0.51 -5.61 12.54
CA MET A 24 -0.52 -6.52 13.05
C MET A 24 -0.05 -7.97 12.96
N ILE A 25 0.61 -8.38 11.88
CA ILE A 25 1.21 -9.71 11.74
C ILE A 25 2.17 -9.98 12.89
N LYS A 26 3.06 -9.03 13.20
CA LYS A 26 4.04 -9.15 14.31
C LYS A 26 3.39 -9.28 15.69
N LYS A 27 2.14 -8.82 15.85
CA LYS A 27 1.40 -8.81 17.14
C LYS A 27 0.52 -10.04 17.34
N HIS A 28 0.28 -10.87 16.32
CA HIS A 28 -0.68 -11.99 16.39
C HIS A 28 -0.01 -13.32 16.04
N ASN A 29 -0.06 -14.30 16.95
CA ASN A 29 0.52 -15.64 16.78
C ASN A 29 -0.48 -16.67 16.19
N SER A 30 -1.54 -16.22 15.52
CA SER A 30 -2.59 -17.09 14.98
C SER A 30 -2.49 -17.17 13.46
N SER A 31 -2.29 -18.39 12.94
CA SER A 31 -2.03 -18.63 11.52
C SER A 31 -3.12 -18.10 10.58
N ALA A 32 -4.40 -18.22 10.95
CA ALA A 32 -5.50 -17.77 10.10
C ALA A 32 -5.58 -16.23 9.98
N ILE A 33 -5.26 -15.51 11.06
CA ILE A 33 -5.25 -14.04 11.05
C ILE A 33 -4.02 -13.54 10.30
N GLU A 34 -2.86 -14.17 10.54
CA GLU A 34 -1.61 -13.89 9.84
C GLU A 34 -1.76 -14.04 8.32
N ASP A 35 -2.43 -15.11 7.85
CA ASP A 35 -2.68 -15.33 6.41
C ASP A 35 -3.51 -14.20 5.78
N ILE A 36 -4.55 -13.74 6.48
CA ILE A 36 -5.42 -12.65 5.98
C ILE A 36 -4.64 -11.34 5.96
N LEU A 37 -3.94 -11.01 7.04
CA LEU A 37 -3.15 -9.79 7.13
C LEU A 37 -2.03 -9.77 6.08
N THR A 38 -1.40 -10.92 5.81
CA THR A 38 -0.37 -11.05 4.78
C THR A 38 -0.94 -10.78 3.39
N LYS A 39 -2.13 -11.34 3.08
CA LYS A 39 -2.82 -11.07 1.81
C LYS A 39 -3.17 -9.59 1.64
N LEU A 40 -3.62 -8.93 2.71
CA LEU A 40 -3.93 -7.50 2.68
C LEU A 40 -2.67 -6.67 2.45
N LYS A 41 -1.62 -6.90 3.25
CA LYS A 41 -0.29 -6.29 3.09
C LYS A 41 0.24 -6.42 1.66
N ASP A 42 0.16 -7.62 1.08
CA ASP A 42 0.63 -7.87 -0.29
C ASP A 42 -0.24 -7.17 -1.35
N SER A 43 -1.52 -6.90 -1.06
CA SER A 43 -2.39 -6.10 -1.93
C SER A 43 -1.96 -4.64 -1.95
N GLU A 44 -1.69 -4.04 -0.78
CA GLU A 44 -1.28 -2.64 -0.71
C GLU A 44 0.09 -2.42 -1.37
N TYR A 45 0.98 -3.42 -1.29
CA TYR A 45 2.23 -3.39 -2.07
C TYR A 45 1.99 -3.28 -3.57
N LYS A 46 1.02 -4.05 -4.10
CA LYS A 46 0.66 -4.00 -5.53
C LYS A 46 0.00 -2.67 -5.90
N HIS A 47 -0.89 -2.16 -5.05
CA HIS A 47 -1.51 -0.86 -5.25
C HIS A 47 -0.46 0.25 -5.28
N ARG A 48 0.50 0.24 -4.34
CA ARG A 48 1.63 1.17 -4.30
C ARG A 48 2.40 1.17 -5.61
N LYS A 49 2.75 0.00 -6.15
CA LYS A 49 3.46 -0.13 -7.43
C LYS A 49 2.69 0.50 -8.59
N ILE A 50 1.39 0.23 -8.69
CA ILE A 50 0.53 0.81 -9.72
C ILE A 50 0.48 2.34 -9.62
N ILE A 51 0.47 2.89 -8.40
CA ILE A 51 0.45 4.33 -8.17
C ILE A 51 1.82 4.96 -8.51
N GLU A 52 2.92 4.32 -8.13
CA GLU A 52 4.30 4.73 -8.49
C GLU A 52 4.48 4.81 -10.02
N ASP A 53 3.98 3.81 -10.75
CA ASP A 53 4.03 3.78 -12.21
C ASP A 53 3.25 4.94 -12.81
N LYS A 54 2.02 5.18 -12.34
CA LYS A 54 1.19 6.32 -12.80
C LYS A 54 1.81 7.69 -12.49
N ILE A 55 2.43 7.85 -11.33
CA ILE A 55 3.15 9.07 -10.98
C ILE A 55 4.32 9.29 -11.93
N SER A 56 5.05 8.22 -12.26
CA SER A 56 6.18 8.26 -13.19
C SER A 56 5.73 8.64 -14.61
N GLU A 57 4.64 8.06 -15.09
CA GLU A 57 4.02 8.42 -16.38
C GLU A 57 3.67 9.91 -16.44
N ILE A 58 3.00 10.44 -15.42
CA ILE A 58 2.61 11.87 -15.37
C ILE A 58 3.84 12.78 -15.32
N ARG A 59 4.89 12.41 -14.60
CA ARG A 59 6.13 13.20 -14.51
C ARG A 59 6.97 13.16 -15.78
N SER A 60 6.76 12.16 -16.64
CA SER A 60 7.44 12.01 -17.92
C SER A 60 6.76 12.75 -19.09
N GLN A 61 5.58 13.34 -18.84
CA GLN A 61 4.84 14.21 -19.77
C GLN A 61 5.25 15.67 -19.57
#